data_AF-A0A7Z9FKN4-F1
#
_entry.id   AF-A0A7Z9FKN4-F1
#
_cell.length_a   1.000
_cell.length_b   1.000
_cell.length_c   1.000
_cell.angle_alpha   90.00
_cell.angle_beta   90.00
_cell.angle_gamma   90.00
#
_symmetry.space_group_name_H-M   'P 1'
#
loop_
_entity.id
_entity.type
_entity.pdbx_description
1 polymer ?
#
loop_
_entity_poly.entity_id
_entity_poly.type
_entity_poly.pdbx_seq_one_letter_code
_entity_poly.pdbx_strand_id
1 'polypeptide(L)'
;MSGKNGERFVRIHCDNCGEHLFFQTPEFPENMTQQGITPENWKTEQIKNLQLEWEEWLKWKQRHLNKSVSGKPYFTKYTQWLFAFLLCSIALFFVLDRWHLLDPLIENPAARQQQIMEYAERLLEVPCFPSIMKVKIRTVPIRYTRERPVHKNWIQYGEAGVYWGEEQIKIHRSNFWFFGWPKKTQLLNTLVHELRHRANPDLGHNPKFMELVQKDTQCALKYL
;
A
#
# COMPACT_ATOMS: atom_id res chain seq x y z
N MET A 1 34.93 29.52 49.37
CA MET A 1 33.59 30.14 49.56
C MET A 1 32.73 29.14 50.33
N SER A 2 31.81 29.59 51.18
CA SER A 2 30.94 28.69 51.96
C SER A 2 29.54 28.65 51.33
N GLY A 3 29.02 27.45 51.10
CA GLY A 3 27.66 27.21 50.65
C GLY A 3 26.63 27.41 51.76
N LYS A 4 25.36 27.33 51.38
CA LYS A 4 24.22 27.58 52.26
C LYS A 4 24.13 26.60 53.45
N ASN A 5 24.75 25.42 53.31
CA ASN A 5 24.75 24.33 54.29
C ASN A 5 26.13 24.12 54.96
N GLY A 6 27.01 25.13 54.96
CA GLY A 6 28.34 25.01 55.56
C GLY A 6 29.39 24.31 54.69
N GLU A 7 29.00 23.85 53.50
CA GLU A 7 29.89 23.26 52.49
C GLU A 7 30.98 24.24 52.10
N ARG A 8 32.24 23.79 52.03
CA ARG A 8 33.34 24.61 51.56
C ARG A 8 33.62 24.31 50.09
N PHE A 9 33.74 25.37 49.30
CA PHE A 9 34.08 25.30 47.89
C PHE A 9 35.41 25.99 47.61
N VAL A 10 36.22 25.36 46.79
CA VAL A 10 37.44 25.95 46.22
C VAL A 10 37.15 26.32 44.77
N ARG A 11 37.46 27.58 44.41
CA ARG A 11 37.43 28.03 43.02
C ARG A 11 38.76 27.72 42.39
N ILE A 12 38.77 26.89 41.35
CA ILE A 12 39.96 26.59 40.57
C ILE A 12 39.87 27.36 39.26
N HIS A 13 40.99 28.00 38.89
CA HIS A 13 41.17 28.61 37.58
C HIS A 13 42.17 27.78 36.78
N CYS A 14 41.77 27.41 35.58
CA CYS A 14 42.64 26.74 34.62
C CYS A 14 43.33 27.80 33.76
N ASP A 15 44.62 28.05 33.99
CA ASP A 15 45.36 29.08 33.23
C ASP A 15 45.45 28.76 31.72
N ASN A 16 45.45 27.49 31.35
CA ASN A 16 45.56 27.06 29.96
C ASN A 16 44.23 27.17 29.18
N CYS A 17 43.09 27.07 29.86
CA CYS A 17 41.77 26.99 29.22
C CYS A 17 40.82 28.13 29.63
N GLY A 18 41.20 28.97 30.60
CA GLY A 18 40.43 30.11 31.08
C GLY A 18 39.15 29.73 31.84
N GLU A 19 38.91 28.44 32.08
CA GLU A 19 37.69 27.99 32.74
C GLU A 19 37.80 28.13 34.27
N HIS A 20 36.68 28.51 34.88
CA HIS A 20 36.52 28.57 36.33
C HIS A 20 35.53 27.50 36.78
N LEU A 21 35.95 26.62 37.69
CA LEU A 21 35.08 25.63 38.31
C LEU A 21 35.13 25.75 39.83
N PHE A 22 34.02 25.35 40.46
CA PHE A 22 33.90 25.24 41.91
C PHE A 22 33.88 23.76 42.26
N PHE A 23 34.84 23.32 43.06
CA PHE A 23 34.85 21.98 43.62
C PHE A 23 34.46 22.05 45.08
N GLN A 24 33.56 21.15 45.49
CA GLN A 24 33.23 20.96 46.90
C GLN A 24 34.41 20.25 47.55
N THR A 25 35.05 20.87 48.52
CA THR A 25 36.12 20.17 49.26
C THR A 25 35.50 19.10 50.13
N PRO A 26 35.99 17.85 50.09
CA PRO A 26 35.57 16.85 51.06
C PRO A 26 35.85 17.39 52.47
N GLU A 27 34.91 17.11 53.37
CA GLU A 27 34.80 17.68 54.70
C GLU A 27 36.16 17.81 55.39
N PHE A 28 36.43 18.99 55.93
CA PHE A 28 37.52 19.16 56.89
C PHE A 28 37.28 18.16 58.02
N PRO A 29 38.22 17.24 58.32
CA PRO A 29 38.03 16.39 59.49
C PRO A 29 37.91 17.32 60.70
N GLU A 30 36.80 17.21 61.44
CA GLU A 30 36.44 18.07 62.58
C GLU A 30 37.55 18.13 63.66
N ASN A 31 38.50 17.19 63.60
CA ASN A 31 39.66 17.08 64.48
C ASN A 31 40.78 18.10 64.18
N MET A 32 40.71 18.90 63.10
CA MET A 32 41.72 19.95 62.82
C MET A 32 41.65 21.17 63.76
N THR A 33 40.60 21.29 64.57
CA THR A 33 40.50 22.34 65.61
C THR A 33 41.24 22.00 66.92
N GLN A 34 41.74 20.77 67.08
CA GLN A 34 42.53 20.38 68.25
C GLN A 34 43.93 19.90 67.81
N GLN A 35 44.92 20.73 68.12
CA GLN A 35 46.37 20.52 67.96
C GLN A 35 46.87 20.53 66.51
N GLY A 36 47.77 21.48 66.24
CA GLY A 36 48.34 21.80 64.93
C GLY A 36 49.24 20.72 64.34
N ILE A 37 48.67 19.57 64.01
CA ILE A 37 49.31 18.52 63.23
C ILE A 37 48.49 18.34 61.96
N THR A 38 48.71 19.22 61.00
CA THR A 38 48.30 18.97 59.62
C THR A 38 49.16 17.79 59.12
N PRO A 39 48.58 16.67 58.66
CA PRO A 39 49.38 15.62 58.06
C PRO A 39 50.22 16.24 56.94
N GLU A 40 51.52 15.97 56.92
CA GLU A 40 52.49 16.60 56.00
C GLU A 40 52.04 16.48 54.52
N ASN A 41 51.25 15.44 54.24
CA ASN A 41 50.75 15.09 52.91
C ASN A 41 49.29 15.50 52.64
N TRP A 42 48.55 16.07 53.60
CA TRP A 42 47.12 16.40 53.42
C TRP A 42 46.90 17.39 52.27
N LYS A 43 47.75 18.42 52.19
CA LYS A 43 47.68 19.41 51.10
C LYS A 43 47.93 18.75 49.74
N THR A 44 48.89 17.84 49.67
CA THR A 44 49.25 17.11 48.45
C THR A 44 48.13 16.16 48.02
N GLU A 45 47.51 15.47 48.97
CA GLU A 45 46.39 14.57 48.72
C GLU A 45 45.14 15.31 48.25
N GLN A 46 44.84 16.48 48.83
CA GLN A 46 43.77 17.34 48.38
C GLN A 46 44.01 17.87 46.96
N ILE A 47 45.24 18.30 46.63
CA ILE A 47 45.59 18.73 45.27
C ILE A 47 45.38 17.57 44.28
N LYS A 48 45.80 16.35 44.65
CA LYS A 48 45.64 15.16 43.80
C LYS A 48 44.17 14.81 43.55
N ASN A 49 43.32 14.90 44.59
CA ASN A 49 41.89 14.66 44.45
C ASN A 49 41.22 15.69 43.54
N LEU A 50 41.55 16.99 43.70
CA LEU A 50 41.04 18.05 42.84
C LEU A 50 41.48 17.89 41.38
N GLN A 51 42.70 17.41 41.13
CA GLN A 51 43.16 17.09 39.78
C GLN A 51 42.39 15.93 39.16
N LEU A 52 42.08 14.89 39.94
CA LEU A 52 41.30 13.75 39.48
C LEU A 52 39.87 14.17 39.10
N GLU A 53 39.18 14.92 39.97
CA GLU A 53 37.83 15.43 39.70
C GLU A 53 37.80 16.33 38.45
N TRP A 54 38.85 17.13 38.25
CA TRP A 54 39.00 17.94 37.04
C TRP A 54 39.09 17.09 35.76
N GLU A 55 39.90 16.03 35.78
CA GLU A 55 40.02 15.12 34.63
C GLU A 55 38.73 14.37 34.32
N GLU A 56 38.00 13.93 35.35
CA GLU A 56 36.71 13.27 35.21
C GLU A 56 35.66 14.19 34.60
N TRP A 57 35.61 15.45 35.06
CA TRP A 57 34.75 16.47 34.49
C TRP A 57 35.07 16.73 33.01
N LEU A 58 36.35 16.88 32.66
CA LEU A 58 36.77 17.06 31.26
C LEU A 58 36.35 15.87 30.38
N LYS A 59 36.56 14.64 30.84
CA LYS A 59 36.13 13.41 30.13
C LYS A 59 34.61 13.35 29.99
N TRP A 60 33.86 13.77 31.00
CA TRP A 60 32.40 13.85 30.92
C TRP A 60 31.95 14.90 29.88
N LYS A 61 32.53 16.10 29.93
CA LYS A 61 32.27 17.21 29.00
C LYS A 61 32.56 16.83 27.56
N GLN A 62 33.68 16.18 27.29
CA GLN A 62 34.01 15.69 25.95
C GLN A 62 32.97 14.66 25.45
N ARG A 63 32.51 13.76 26.32
CA ARG A 63 31.52 12.73 25.94
C ARG A 63 30.12 13.29 25.71
N HIS A 64 29.71 14.30 26.48
CA HIS A 64 28.30 14.72 26.52
C HIS A 64 28.03 16.08 25.88
N LEU A 65 29.00 17.00 25.90
CA LEU A 65 28.85 18.35 25.35
C LEU A 65 29.51 18.48 23.98
N ASN A 66 30.63 17.81 23.73
CA ASN A 66 31.19 17.67 22.38
C ASN A 66 30.55 16.48 21.65
N LYS A 67 29.24 16.55 21.38
CA LYS A 67 28.69 15.67 20.34
C LYS A 67 29.36 16.05 19.02
N SER A 68 29.94 15.06 18.32
CA SER A 68 30.16 15.24 16.89
C SER A 68 28.82 15.65 16.30
N VAL A 69 28.80 16.74 15.55
CA VAL A 69 27.64 17.13 14.77
C VAL A 69 27.40 15.97 13.82
N SER A 70 26.54 15.02 14.20
CA SER A 70 26.09 13.98 13.31
C SER A 70 25.31 14.72 12.23
N GLY A 71 25.98 15.00 11.13
CA GLY A 71 25.39 15.67 9.98
C GLY A 71 24.10 14.95 9.66
N LYS A 72 23.00 15.71 9.59
CA LYS A 72 21.71 15.21 9.10
C LYS A 72 21.99 14.38 7.83
N PRO A 73 21.32 13.23 7.62
CA PRO A 73 21.53 12.48 6.39
C PRO A 73 21.19 13.42 5.24
N TYR A 74 22.20 13.75 4.44
CA TYR A 74 22.03 14.48 3.20
C TYR A 74 21.27 13.55 2.26
N PHE A 75 19.94 13.53 2.38
CA PHE A 75 19.11 13.20 1.24
C PHE A 75 19.45 14.23 0.17
N THR A 76 20.37 13.84 -0.72
CA THR A 76 20.83 14.71 -1.81
C THR A 76 19.63 15.14 -2.63
N LYS A 77 19.66 16.35 -3.19
CA LYS A 77 18.58 16.89 -4.03
C LYS A 77 18.09 15.86 -5.05
N TYR A 78 18.99 15.06 -5.60
CA TYR A 78 18.68 13.95 -6.51
C TYR A 78 17.80 12.86 -5.88
N THR A 79 18.07 12.41 -4.66
CA THR A 79 17.22 11.42 -3.97
C THR A 79 15.81 11.96 -3.67
N GLN A 80 15.69 13.26 -3.37
CA GLN A 80 14.37 13.90 -3.18
C GLN A 80 13.58 13.96 -4.49
N TRP A 81 14.23 14.32 -5.59
CA TRP A 81 13.61 14.31 -6.92
C TRP A 81 13.23 12.90 -7.36
N LEU A 82 14.08 11.90 -7.11
CA LEU A 82 13.81 10.51 -7.47
C LEU A 82 12.62 9.95 -6.67
N PHE A 83 12.51 10.30 -5.39
CA PHE A 83 11.35 9.96 -4.56
C PHE A 83 10.08 10.69 -5.01
N ALA A 84 10.18 11.97 -5.40
CA ALA A 84 9.05 12.72 -5.95
C ALA A 84 8.57 12.14 -7.28
N PHE A 85 9.48 11.77 -8.18
CA PHE A 85 9.15 11.07 -9.43
C PHE A 85 8.51 9.71 -9.14
N LEU A 86 9.06 8.92 -8.21
CA LEU A 86 8.48 7.65 -7.80
C LEU A 86 7.04 7.83 -7.29
N LEU A 87 6.81 8.78 -6.39
CA LEU A 87 5.48 9.07 -5.87
C LEU A 87 4.51 9.56 -6.95
N CYS A 88 4.96 10.44 -7.84
CA CYS A 88 4.16 10.89 -8.98
C CYS A 88 3.85 9.74 -9.94
N SER A 89 4.80 8.85 -10.23
CA SER A 89 4.59 7.68 -11.07
C SER A 89 3.65 6.66 -10.40
N ILE A 90 3.76 6.44 -9.09
CA ILE A 90 2.81 5.61 -8.33
C ILE A 90 1.42 6.25 -8.34
N ALA A 91 1.31 7.55 -8.10
CA ALA A 91 0.05 8.27 -8.14
C ALA A 91 -0.56 8.27 -9.55
N LEU A 92 0.24 8.47 -10.59
CA LEU A 92 -0.19 8.40 -11.99
C LEU A 92 -0.59 6.97 -12.35
N PHE A 93 0.17 5.96 -11.91
CA PHE A 93 -0.20 4.55 -12.05
C PHE A 93 -1.54 4.28 -11.38
N PHE A 94 -1.75 4.73 -10.14
CA PHE A 94 -3.04 4.61 -9.47
C PHE A 94 -4.12 5.44 -10.14
N VAL A 95 -3.85 6.62 -10.69
CA VAL A 95 -4.85 7.44 -11.40
C VAL A 95 -5.19 6.82 -12.76
N LEU A 96 -4.25 6.18 -13.45
CA LEU A 96 -4.46 5.45 -14.70
C LEU A 96 -5.14 4.09 -14.46
N ASP A 97 -4.72 3.35 -13.43
CA ASP A 97 -5.39 2.15 -12.93
C ASP A 97 -6.81 2.50 -12.45
N ARG A 98 -6.96 3.62 -11.74
CA ARG A 98 -8.26 4.19 -11.36
C ARG A 98 -9.00 4.85 -12.52
N TRP A 99 -8.38 5.16 -13.65
CA TRP A 99 -9.09 5.65 -14.83
C TRP A 99 -10.02 4.54 -15.35
N HIS A 100 -9.61 3.28 -15.22
CA HIS A 100 -10.47 2.10 -15.42
C HIS A 100 -11.49 1.90 -14.27
N LEU A 101 -11.21 2.39 -13.05
CA LEU A 101 -12.19 2.46 -11.95
C LEU A 101 -13.13 3.68 -12.02
N LEU A 102 -12.85 4.67 -12.87
CA LEU A 102 -13.73 5.77 -13.23
C LEU A 102 -14.62 5.43 -14.44
N ASP A 103 -14.34 4.32 -15.14
CA ASP A 103 -15.25 3.73 -16.12
C ASP A 103 -16.70 3.66 -15.60
N PRO A 104 -17.06 3.26 -14.35
CA PRO A 104 -18.44 3.36 -13.83
C PRO A 104 -19.07 4.77 -13.83
N LEU A 105 -18.30 5.85 -13.75
CA LEU A 105 -18.80 7.24 -13.82
C LEU A 105 -18.96 7.72 -15.27
N ILE A 106 -18.31 7.06 -16.23
CA ILE A 106 -18.30 7.40 -17.67
C ILE A 106 -19.00 6.31 -18.52
N GLU A 107 -19.34 5.17 -17.91
CA GLU A 107 -19.87 3.98 -18.57
C GLU A 107 -21.28 4.24 -19.05
N ASN A 108 -21.43 4.42 -20.35
CA ASN A 108 -22.70 4.58 -21.03
C ASN A 108 -23.40 3.20 -21.19
N PRO A 109 -24.44 2.88 -20.39
CA PRO A 109 -25.11 1.58 -20.48
C PRO A 109 -25.76 1.35 -21.84
N ALA A 110 -26.21 2.41 -22.51
CA ALA A 110 -26.81 2.32 -23.83
C ALA A 110 -25.76 1.89 -24.87
N ALA A 111 -24.54 2.43 -24.80
CA ALA A 111 -23.45 2.01 -25.67
C ALA A 111 -23.05 0.54 -25.43
N ARG A 112 -23.00 0.10 -24.16
CA ARG A 112 -22.72 -1.31 -23.81
C ARG A 112 -23.81 -2.25 -24.32
N GLN A 113 -25.08 -1.86 -24.13
CA GLN A 113 -26.23 -2.60 -24.65
C GLN A 113 -26.18 -2.69 -26.18
N GLN A 114 -25.92 -1.58 -26.86
CA GLN A 114 -25.81 -1.54 -28.32
C GLN A 114 -24.72 -2.49 -28.83
N GLN A 115 -23.55 -2.48 -28.19
CA GLN A 115 -22.45 -3.38 -28.55
C GLN A 115 -22.85 -4.86 -28.37
N ILE A 116 -23.51 -5.22 -27.26
CA ILE A 116 -24.00 -6.59 -27.03
C ILE A 116 -24.99 -7.00 -28.11
N MET A 117 -25.93 -6.12 -28.45
CA MET A 117 -26.93 -6.39 -29.49
C MET A 117 -26.30 -6.54 -30.87
N GLU A 118 -25.32 -5.71 -31.22
CA GLU A 118 -24.58 -5.81 -32.48
C GLU A 118 -23.93 -7.20 -32.64
N TYR A 119 -23.29 -7.71 -31.59
CA TYR A 119 -22.72 -9.06 -31.62
C TYR A 119 -23.78 -10.15 -31.69
N ALA A 120 -24.90 -9.99 -30.96
CA ALA A 120 -26.01 -10.94 -31.01
C ALA A 120 -26.65 -11.00 -32.40
N GLU A 121 -26.83 -9.85 -33.06
CA GLU A 121 -27.37 -9.76 -34.42
C GLU A 121 -26.41 -10.39 -35.43
N ARG A 122 -25.11 -10.10 -35.35
CA ARG A 122 -24.11 -10.73 -36.22
C ARG A 122 -24.05 -12.25 -36.07
N LEU A 123 -24.31 -12.80 -34.88
CA LEU A 123 -24.41 -14.26 -34.68
C LEU A 123 -25.56 -14.90 -35.48
N LEU A 124 -26.61 -14.14 -35.84
CA LEU A 124 -27.70 -14.64 -36.70
C LEU A 124 -27.20 -14.94 -38.12
N GLU A 125 -26.18 -14.23 -38.59
CA GLU A 125 -25.63 -14.33 -39.93
C GLU A 125 -24.60 -15.46 -40.06
N VAL A 126 -24.00 -15.89 -38.94
CA VAL A 126 -22.96 -16.94 -38.92
C VAL A 126 -23.52 -18.28 -39.43
N PRO A 127 -23.02 -18.86 -40.53
CA PRO A 127 -23.63 -20.03 -41.17
C PRO A 127 -23.61 -21.30 -40.30
N CYS A 128 -22.50 -21.55 -39.61
CA CYS A 128 -22.34 -22.74 -38.75
C CYS A 128 -23.02 -22.59 -37.38
N PHE A 129 -23.59 -21.42 -37.08
CA PHE A 129 -24.16 -21.17 -35.76
C PHE A 129 -25.52 -21.87 -35.63
N PRO A 130 -25.77 -22.62 -34.54
CA PRO A 130 -26.95 -23.46 -34.39
C PRO A 130 -28.25 -22.69 -34.56
N SER A 131 -29.18 -23.21 -35.38
CA SER A 131 -30.49 -22.59 -35.63
C SER A 131 -31.30 -22.38 -34.35
N ILE A 132 -31.25 -23.34 -33.41
CA ILE A 132 -31.91 -23.22 -32.12
C ILE A 132 -31.41 -22.02 -31.31
N MET A 133 -30.11 -21.71 -31.36
CA MET A 133 -29.53 -20.56 -30.66
C MET A 133 -29.89 -19.24 -31.37
N LYS A 134 -29.95 -19.24 -32.71
CA LYS A 134 -30.45 -18.09 -33.49
C LYS A 134 -31.90 -17.76 -33.15
N VAL A 135 -32.74 -18.78 -32.94
CA VAL A 135 -34.11 -18.58 -32.45
C VAL A 135 -34.09 -17.95 -31.05
N LYS A 136 -33.21 -18.39 -30.15
CA LYS A 136 -33.10 -17.81 -28.81
C LYS A 136 -32.64 -16.35 -28.83
N ILE A 137 -31.73 -15.96 -29.71
CA ILE A 137 -31.35 -14.54 -29.90
C ILE A 137 -32.57 -13.66 -30.20
N ARG A 138 -33.52 -14.15 -31.00
CA ARG A 138 -34.72 -13.40 -31.40
C ARG A 138 -35.85 -13.43 -30.36
N THR A 139 -35.88 -14.47 -29.52
CA THR A 139 -37.03 -14.75 -28.63
C THR A 139 -36.75 -14.45 -27.16
N VAL A 140 -35.48 -14.35 -26.78
CA VAL A 140 -35.06 -14.11 -25.40
C VAL A 140 -34.42 -12.73 -25.31
N PRO A 141 -34.93 -11.82 -24.45
CA PRO A 141 -34.32 -10.52 -24.24
C PRO A 141 -32.88 -10.66 -23.73
N ILE A 142 -31.93 -9.94 -24.34
CA ILE A 142 -30.53 -9.86 -23.90
C ILE A 142 -30.30 -8.45 -23.35
N ARG A 143 -29.91 -8.34 -22.07
CA ARG A 143 -29.74 -7.05 -21.40
C ARG A 143 -28.40 -6.94 -20.69
N TYR A 144 -27.75 -5.81 -20.86
CA TYR A 144 -26.66 -5.38 -20.02
C TYR A 144 -27.19 -5.00 -18.63
N THR A 145 -26.51 -5.44 -17.57
CA THR A 145 -26.85 -5.07 -16.20
C THR A 145 -25.61 -4.73 -15.38
N ARG A 146 -25.79 -3.74 -14.49
CA ARG A 146 -24.81 -3.37 -13.46
C ARG A 146 -25.00 -4.16 -12.16
N GLU A 147 -26.08 -4.92 -12.06
CA GLU A 147 -26.34 -5.80 -10.93
C GLU A 147 -25.18 -6.80 -10.80
N ARG A 148 -24.86 -7.16 -9.55
CA ARG A 148 -23.91 -8.25 -9.32
C ARG A 148 -24.58 -9.57 -9.73
N PRO A 149 -23.85 -10.51 -10.35
CA PRO A 149 -24.38 -11.86 -10.54
C PRO A 149 -24.58 -12.49 -9.16
N VAL A 150 -25.84 -12.71 -8.78
CA VAL A 150 -26.22 -13.33 -7.49
C VAL A 150 -26.95 -14.63 -7.80
N HIS A 151 -26.47 -15.74 -7.23
CA HIS A 151 -27.19 -17.01 -7.25
C HIS A 151 -27.56 -17.40 -5.83
N LYS A 152 -28.88 -17.50 -5.59
CA LYS A 152 -29.47 -17.63 -4.25
C LYS A 152 -28.99 -16.49 -3.33
N ASN A 153 -28.08 -16.77 -2.41
CA ASN A 153 -27.54 -15.82 -1.43
C ASN A 153 -26.05 -15.47 -1.65
N TRP A 154 -25.43 -15.95 -2.74
CA TRP A 154 -24.00 -15.79 -2.99
C TRP A 154 -23.73 -14.94 -4.23
N ILE A 155 -22.77 -14.02 -4.13
CA ILE A 155 -22.26 -13.27 -5.29
C ILE A 155 -21.30 -14.19 -6.05
N GLN A 156 -21.59 -14.47 -7.31
CA GLN A 156 -20.74 -15.32 -8.15
C GLN A 156 -19.70 -14.46 -8.88
N TYR A 157 -18.54 -14.30 -8.23
CA TYR A 157 -17.38 -13.68 -8.87
C TYR A 157 -16.83 -14.61 -9.97
N GLY A 158 -16.94 -14.19 -11.23
CA GLY A 158 -16.38 -14.91 -12.39
C GLY A 158 -17.41 -15.25 -13.47
N GLU A 159 -18.70 -15.23 -13.12
CA GLU A 159 -19.77 -15.35 -14.11
C GLU A 159 -19.94 -14.02 -14.86
N ALA A 160 -20.09 -14.14 -16.17
CA ALA A 160 -20.07 -13.00 -17.08
C ALA A 160 -21.45 -12.81 -17.76
N GLY A 161 -22.26 -13.88 -17.76
CA GLY A 161 -23.70 -13.83 -17.91
C GLY A 161 -24.34 -14.73 -16.85
N VAL A 162 -25.61 -14.48 -16.55
CA VAL A 162 -26.41 -15.37 -15.68
C VAL A 162 -27.67 -15.77 -16.43
N TYR A 163 -27.89 -17.07 -16.51
CA TYR A 163 -29.12 -17.70 -16.91
C TYR A 163 -29.56 -18.69 -15.84
N TRP A 164 -30.21 -18.24 -14.77
CA TRP A 164 -30.99 -19.15 -13.91
C TRP A 164 -32.20 -18.40 -13.34
N GLY A 165 -33.40 -18.77 -13.80
CA GLY A 165 -34.69 -18.33 -13.25
C GLY A 165 -35.31 -17.06 -13.84
N GLU A 166 -34.61 -16.32 -14.71
CA GLU A 166 -35.17 -15.12 -15.34
C GLU A 166 -35.60 -15.37 -16.80
N GLU A 167 -36.60 -14.64 -17.30
CA GLU A 167 -37.06 -14.72 -18.71
C GLU A 167 -36.07 -14.11 -19.72
N GLN A 168 -34.90 -13.62 -19.28
CA GLN A 168 -33.92 -12.86 -20.07
C GLN A 168 -32.47 -13.34 -19.84
N ILE A 169 -31.58 -13.07 -20.80
CA ILE A 169 -30.13 -13.23 -20.65
C ILE A 169 -29.56 -11.91 -20.12
N LYS A 170 -28.94 -11.94 -18.95
CA LYS A 170 -28.25 -10.78 -18.36
C LYS A 170 -26.75 -10.89 -18.60
N ILE A 171 -26.15 -9.86 -19.19
CA ILE A 171 -24.70 -9.71 -19.33
C ILE A 171 -24.22 -8.73 -18.26
N HIS A 172 -23.42 -9.22 -17.32
CA HIS A 172 -23.03 -8.47 -16.13
C HIS A 172 -21.78 -7.63 -16.37
N ARG A 173 -21.71 -6.49 -15.68
CA ARG A 173 -20.56 -5.58 -15.67
C ARG A 173 -19.25 -6.25 -15.20
N SER A 174 -19.32 -7.24 -14.32
CA SER A 174 -18.21 -7.59 -13.41
C SER A 174 -16.93 -8.13 -14.06
N ASN A 175 -16.95 -8.73 -15.25
CA ASN A 175 -15.77 -9.49 -15.72
C ASN A 175 -15.26 -9.20 -17.14
N PHE A 176 -15.99 -8.50 -18.01
CA PHE A 176 -15.46 -8.14 -19.35
C PHE A 176 -14.72 -6.82 -19.40
N TRP A 177 -15.03 -5.93 -18.46
CA TRP A 177 -14.71 -4.51 -18.56
C TRP A 177 -13.67 -4.07 -17.51
N PHE A 178 -13.24 -4.99 -16.64
CA PHE A 178 -12.43 -4.65 -15.45
C PHE A 178 -10.95 -4.35 -15.76
N PHE A 179 -10.48 -4.55 -17.00
CA PHE A 179 -9.12 -4.21 -17.45
C PHE A 179 -9.08 -3.74 -18.92
N GLY A 180 -10.05 -2.92 -19.34
CA GLY A 180 -10.06 -2.27 -20.67
C GLY A 180 -11.22 -2.69 -21.57
N TRP A 181 -11.02 -2.52 -22.89
CA TRP A 181 -12.01 -2.87 -23.92
C TRP A 181 -12.41 -4.34 -23.79
N PRO A 182 -13.69 -4.67 -23.99
CA PRO A 182 -14.18 -6.03 -23.89
C PRO A 182 -13.43 -6.83 -24.95
N LYS A 183 -12.69 -7.86 -24.53
CA LYS A 183 -12.08 -8.74 -25.52
C LYS A 183 -13.24 -9.41 -26.23
N LYS A 184 -13.42 -9.09 -27.51
CA LYS A 184 -14.47 -9.62 -28.40
C LYS A 184 -14.70 -11.13 -28.20
N THR A 185 -13.61 -11.87 -28.00
CA THR A 185 -13.61 -13.30 -27.71
C THR A 185 -14.34 -13.67 -26.42
N GLN A 186 -14.17 -12.91 -25.35
CA GLN A 186 -14.83 -13.14 -24.06
C GLN A 186 -16.32 -12.83 -24.13
N LEU A 187 -16.71 -11.71 -24.76
CA LEU A 187 -18.11 -11.35 -24.96
C LEU A 187 -18.83 -12.41 -25.81
N LEU A 188 -18.23 -12.81 -26.94
CA LEU A 188 -18.77 -13.87 -27.79
C LEU A 188 -18.89 -15.19 -27.05
N ASN A 189 -17.84 -15.60 -26.31
CA ASN A 189 -17.89 -16.82 -25.52
C ASN A 189 -19.07 -16.81 -24.53
N THR A 190 -19.31 -15.68 -23.87
CA THR A 190 -20.42 -15.58 -22.91
C THR A 190 -21.76 -15.60 -23.59
N LEU A 191 -21.94 -14.85 -24.67
CA LEU A 191 -23.20 -14.88 -25.43
C LEU A 191 -23.53 -16.30 -25.89
N VAL A 192 -22.54 -17.01 -26.44
CA VAL A 192 -22.69 -18.41 -26.87
C VAL A 192 -23.04 -19.32 -25.68
N HIS A 193 -22.34 -19.18 -24.57
CA HIS A 193 -22.56 -19.98 -23.36
C HIS A 193 -23.98 -19.80 -22.80
N GLU A 194 -24.45 -18.57 -22.62
CA GLU A 194 -25.79 -18.28 -22.11
C GLU A 194 -26.89 -18.71 -23.09
N LEU A 195 -26.68 -18.49 -24.39
CA LEU A 195 -27.60 -18.97 -25.43
C LEU A 195 -27.68 -20.49 -25.48
N ARG A 196 -26.57 -21.18 -25.18
CA ARG A 196 -26.53 -22.65 -25.17
C ARG A 196 -27.30 -23.18 -23.97
N HIS A 197 -27.17 -22.54 -22.80
CA HIS A 197 -28.02 -22.88 -21.65
C HIS A 197 -29.50 -22.69 -21.95
N ARG A 198 -29.86 -21.63 -22.71
CA ARG A 198 -31.24 -21.40 -23.17
C ARG A 198 -31.73 -22.42 -24.19
N ALA A 199 -30.84 -22.90 -25.05
CA ALA A 199 -31.17 -23.89 -26.06
C ALA A 199 -31.32 -25.30 -25.45
N ASN A 200 -30.53 -25.61 -24.42
CA ASN A 200 -30.45 -26.94 -23.82
C ASN A 200 -30.30 -26.86 -22.29
N PRO A 201 -31.34 -26.41 -21.56
CA PRO A 201 -31.26 -26.21 -20.11
C PRO A 201 -30.96 -27.51 -19.35
N ASP A 202 -31.45 -28.65 -19.84
CA ASP A 202 -31.31 -29.96 -19.20
C ASP A 202 -29.85 -30.46 -19.14
N LEU A 203 -28.95 -29.88 -19.94
CA LEU A 203 -27.54 -30.28 -19.94
C LEU A 203 -26.75 -29.69 -18.76
N GLY A 204 -27.22 -28.59 -18.16
CA GLY A 204 -26.45 -27.83 -17.17
C GLY A 204 -25.02 -27.55 -17.67
N HIS A 205 -24.02 -27.68 -16.80
CA HIS A 205 -22.60 -27.55 -17.16
C HIS A 205 -21.88 -28.89 -17.33
N ASN A 206 -22.57 -29.90 -17.89
CA ASN A 206 -21.95 -31.22 -18.12
C ASN A 206 -20.88 -31.17 -19.24
N PRO A 207 -20.06 -32.23 -19.42
CA PRO A 207 -19.01 -32.24 -20.44
C PRO A 207 -19.55 -32.02 -21.86
N LYS A 208 -20.76 -32.52 -22.16
CA LYS A 208 -21.37 -32.34 -23.47
C LYS A 208 -21.75 -30.90 -23.74
N PHE A 209 -22.23 -30.19 -22.72
CA PHE A 209 -22.49 -28.76 -22.79
C PHE A 209 -21.21 -27.99 -23.12
N MET A 210 -20.12 -28.26 -22.41
CA MET A 210 -18.84 -27.57 -22.63
C MET A 210 -18.28 -27.82 -24.03
N GLU A 211 -18.39 -29.06 -24.54
CA GLU A 211 -18.02 -29.42 -25.92
C GLU A 211 -18.82 -28.60 -26.96
N LEU A 212 -20.15 -28.49 -26.75
CA LEU A 212 -21.02 -27.72 -27.64
C LEU A 212 -20.68 -26.22 -27.60
N VAL A 213 -20.54 -25.63 -26.41
CA VAL A 213 -20.13 -24.23 -26.26
C VAL A 213 -18.80 -23.98 -26.98
N GLN A 214 -17.78 -24.82 -26.75
CA GLN A 214 -16.50 -24.67 -27.41
C GLN A 214 -16.62 -24.70 -28.94
N LYS A 215 -17.37 -25.67 -29.48
CA LYS A 215 -17.62 -25.80 -30.93
C LYS A 215 -18.33 -24.56 -31.49
N ASP A 216 -19.37 -24.09 -30.82
CA ASP A 216 -20.18 -22.95 -31.25
C ASP A 216 -19.39 -21.63 -31.15
N THR A 217 -18.58 -21.46 -30.11
CA THR A 217 -17.70 -20.31 -29.94
C THR A 217 -16.62 -20.29 -31.01
N GLN A 218 -15.99 -21.42 -31.31
CA GLN A 218 -15.02 -21.52 -32.41
C GLN A 218 -15.67 -21.18 -33.76
N CYS A 219 -16.89 -21.64 -34.00
CA CYS A 219 -17.69 -21.26 -35.15
C CYS A 219 -17.89 -19.73 -35.19
N ALA A 220 -18.40 -19.11 -34.11
CA ALA A 220 -18.61 -17.67 -34.06
C ALA A 220 -17.33 -16.87 -34.31
N LEU A 221 -16.22 -17.24 -33.68
CA LEU A 221 -14.93 -16.56 -33.81
C LEU A 221 -14.33 -16.64 -35.20
N LYS A 222 -14.66 -17.67 -35.99
CA LYS A 222 -14.19 -17.80 -37.37
C LYS A 222 -14.82 -16.75 -38.30
N TYR A 223 -16.04 -16.30 -38.00
CA TYR A 223 -16.83 -15.42 -38.87
C TYR A 223 -16.95 -14.00 -38.35
N LEU A 224 -16.78 -13.79 -37.04
CA LEU A 224 -16.89 -12.49 -36.40
C LEU A 224 -15.52 -11.94 -36.09
#